data_AF-A0A0R2CNT6-F1
#
_entry.id   AF-A0A0R2CNT6-F1
#
_cell.length_a   1.000
_cell.length_b   1.000
_cell.length_c   1.000
_cell.angle_alpha   90.00
_cell.angle_beta   90.00
_cell.angle_gamma   90.00
#
_symmetry.space_group_name_H-M   'P 1'
#
loop_
_entity.id
_entity.type
_entity.pdbx_description
1 polymer ?
#
loop_
_entity_poly.entity_id
_entity_poly.type
_entity_poly.pdbx_seq_one_letter_code
_entity_poly.pdbx_strand_id
1 'polypeptide(L)'
;MKDAELNQISMTMLSQAGKAKKNIQEALVVMEQSEADADRVAEYLGNAHEALVEAHKAQNRAIKHSDTLTYSLLFTHAQDTLMNTEEGLFLVQHFIKIINNKLK
;
A
#
# COMPACT_ATOMS: atom_id res chain seq x y z
N MET A 1 5.43 5.97 -23.62
CA MET A 1 6.08 4.87 -22.85
C MET A 1 5.96 3.58 -23.66
N LYS A 2 6.95 2.68 -23.63
CA LYS A 2 6.82 1.37 -24.32
C LYS A 2 6.07 0.37 -23.43
N ASP A 3 5.32 -0.55 -24.01
CA ASP A 3 4.52 -1.54 -23.26
C ASP A 3 5.35 -2.36 -22.26
N ALA A 4 6.57 -2.76 -22.65
CA ALA A 4 7.48 -3.50 -21.77
C ALA A 4 7.88 -2.68 -20.52
N GLU A 5 8.07 -1.38 -20.67
CA GLU A 5 8.39 -0.47 -19.56
C GLU A 5 7.17 -0.29 -18.64
N LEU A 6 5.98 -0.13 -19.22
CA LEU A 6 4.73 -0.03 -18.46
C LEU A 6 4.45 -1.32 -17.68
N ASN A 7 4.72 -2.48 -18.27
CA ASN A 7 4.61 -3.77 -17.59
C ASN A 7 5.59 -3.88 -16.41
N GLN A 8 6.84 -3.43 -16.58
CA GLN A 8 7.83 -3.43 -15.50
C GLN A 8 7.43 -2.49 -14.36
N ILE A 9 6.90 -1.31 -14.68
CA ILE A 9 6.34 -0.38 -13.69
C ILE A 9 5.18 -1.04 -12.95
N SER A 10 4.26 -1.68 -13.68
CA SER A 10 3.08 -2.36 -13.11
C SER A 10 3.49 -3.48 -12.15
N MET A 11 4.46 -4.32 -12.53
CA MET A 11 4.98 -5.38 -11.66
C MET A 11 5.68 -4.83 -10.41
N THR A 12 6.38 -3.70 -10.55
CA THR A 12 7.00 -3.01 -9.41
C THR A 12 5.93 -2.51 -8.44
N MET A 13 4.88 -1.87 -8.96
CA MET A 13 3.73 -1.40 -8.17
C MET A 13 3.05 -2.56 -7.45
N LEU A 14 2.73 -3.64 -8.15
CA LEU A 14 2.10 -4.84 -7.56
C LEU A 14 2.96 -5.46 -6.45
N SER A 15 4.27 -5.57 -6.66
CA SER A 15 5.19 -6.12 -5.67
C SER A 15 5.22 -5.27 -4.39
N GLN A 16 5.33 -3.95 -4.54
CA GLN A 16 5.41 -3.04 -3.40
C GLN A 16 4.05 -2.89 -2.68
N ALA A 17 2.94 -2.80 -3.42
CA ALA A 17 1.60 -2.83 -2.84
C ALA A 17 1.34 -4.15 -2.11
N GLY A 18 1.78 -5.29 -2.66
CA GLY A 18 1.70 -6.60 -1.99
C GLY A 18 2.49 -6.63 -0.67
N LYS A 19 3.70 -6.05 -0.64
CA LYS A 19 4.48 -5.90 0.60
C LYS A 19 3.78 -5.00 1.62
N ALA A 20 3.21 -3.88 1.17
CA ALA A 20 2.45 -2.99 2.05
C ALA A 20 1.24 -3.71 2.66
N LYS A 21 0.46 -4.41 1.83
CA LYS A 21 -0.69 -5.20 2.26
C LYS A 21 -0.30 -6.26 3.29
N LYS A 22 0.80 -6.98 3.06
CA LYS A 22 1.31 -7.95 4.04
C LYS A 22 1.62 -7.28 5.38
N ASN A 23 2.36 -6.17 5.38
CA ASN A 23 2.69 -5.46 6.61
C ASN A 23 1.44 -4.95 7.35
N ILE A 24 0.42 -4.44 6.63
CA ILE A 24 -0.86 -4.05 7.23
C ILE A 24 -1.53 -5.27 7.91
N GLN A 25 -1.50 -6.44 7.26
CA GLN A 25 -2.03 -7.67 7.85
C GLN A 25 -1.27 -8.09 9.10
N GLU A 26 0.07 -8.03 9.10
CA GLU A 26 0.88 -8.35 10.29
C GLU A 26 0.58 -7.38 11.45
N ALA A 27 0.40 -6.09 11.16
CA ALA A 27 0.00 -5.10 12.17
C ALA A 27 -1.35 -5.46 12.81
N LEU A 28 -2.35 -5.85 12.00
CA LEU A 28 -3.65 -6.30 12.50
C LEU A 28 -3.53 -7.58 13.34
N VAL A 29 -2.74 -8.56 12.90
CA VAL A 29 -2.48 -9.79 13.66
C VAL A 29 -1.86 -9.50 15.02
N VAL A 30 -0.94 -8.52 15.12
CA VAL A 30 -0.40 -8.10 16.43
C VAL A 30 -1.48 -7.44 17.29
N MET A 31 -2.35 -6.61 16.70
CA MET A 31 -3.45 -5.97 17.43
C MET A 31 -4.51 -6.95 17.96
N GLU A 32 -4.72 -8.08 17.27
CA GLU A 32 -5.66 -9.13 17.69
C GLU A 32 -5.20 -9.89 18.94
N GLN A 33 -3.93 -9.73 19.34
CA GLN A 33 -3.38 -10.37 20.53
C GLN A 33 -3.89 -9.69 21.81
N SER A 34 -4.08 -10.47 22.87
CA SER A 34 -4.59 -9.98 24.16
C SER A 34 -3.71 -8.90 24.79
N GLU A 35 -2.40 -8.92 24.50
CA GLU A 35 -1.42 -7.91 24.85
C GLU A 35 -0.72 -7.44 23.58
N ALA A 36 -1.37 -6.54 22.84
CA ALA A 36 -0.82 -6.02 21.59
C ALA A 36 0.45 -5.19 21.82
N ASP A 37 1.53 -5.57 21.16
CA ASP A 37 2.80 -4.83 21.13
C ASP A 37 2.68 -3.60 20.23
N ALA A 38 2.50 -2.43 20.83
CA ALA A 38 2.31 -1.16 20.12
C ALA A 38 3.51 -0.77 19.25
N ASP A 39 4.73 -1.11 19.66
CA ASP A 39 5.94 -0.79 18.90
C ASP A 39 6.01 -1.63 17.63
N ARG A 40 5.66 -2.92 17.71
CA ARG A 40 5.57 -3.79 16.53
C ARG A 40 4.44 -3.38 15.57
N VAL A 41 3.29 -2.96 16.09
CA VAL A 41 2.22 -2.40 15.25
C VAL A 41 2.73 -1.16 14.50
N ALA A 42 3.40 -0.24 15.20
CA ALA A 42 3.97 0.96 14.59
C ALA A 42 5.03 0.62 13.53
N GLU A 43 5.91 -0.34 13.80
CA GLU A 43 6.93 -0.83 12.87
C GLU A 43 6.29 -1.35 11.57
N TYR A 44 5.32 -2.27 11.67
CA TYR A 44 4.67 -2.82 10.49
C TYR A 44 3.93 -1.75 9.68
N LEU A 45 3.22 -0.82 10.33
CA LEU A 45 2.55 0.26 9.61
C LEU A 45 3.53 1.25 8.96
N GLY A 46 4.69 1.47 9.58
CA GLY A 46 5.80 2.23 8.99
C GLY A 46 6.35 1.55 7.74
N ASN A 47 6.65 0.25 7.83
CA ASN A 47 7.11 -0.55 6.69
C ASN A 47 6.07 -0.61 5.55
N ALA A 48 4.78 -0.66 5.90
CA ALA A 48 3.70 -0.57 4.91
C ALA A 48 3.70 0.77 4.18
N HIS A 49 3.85 1.87 4.93
CA HIS A 49 3.93 3.22 4.37
C HIS A 49 5.13 3.37 3.42
N GLU A 50 6.32 2.91 3.81
CA GLU A 50 7.51 2.96 2.96
C GLU A 50 7.33 2.20 1.64
N ALA A 51 6.73 1.01 1.70
CA ALA A 51 6.42 0.23 0.51
C ALA A 51 5.42 0.95 -0.40
N LEU A 52 4.38 1.59 0.14
CA LEU A 52 3.45 2.41 -0.63
C LEU A 52 4.14 3.61 -1.29
N VAL A 53 5.06 4.30 -0.58
CA VAL A 53 5.85 5.39 -1.15
C VAL A 53 6.63 4.93 -2.38
N GLU A 54 7.26 3.77 -2.33
CA GLU A 54 7.97 3.21 -3.50
C GLU A 54 7.02 2.82 -4.64
N ALA A 55 5.82 2.30 -4.32
CA ALA A 55 4.79 2.02 -5.31
C ALA A 55 4.27 3.29 -6.00
N HIS A 56 4.01 4.36 -5.26
CA HIS A 56 3.60 5.66 -5.81
C HIS A 56 4.70 6.30 -6.65
N LYS A 57 5.98 6.18 -6.25
CA LYS A 57 7.09 6.62 -7.10
C LYS A 57 7.05 5.91 -8.46
N ALA A 58 6.73 4.62 -8.50
CA ALA A 58 6.57 3.87 -9.75
C ALA A 58 5.34 4.34 -10.55
N GLN A 59 4.18 4.49 -9.90
CA GLN A 59 2.95 5.01 -10.51
C GLN A 59 3.17 6.40 -11.13
N ASN A 60 3.83 7.31 -10.41
CA ASN A 60 4.12 8.67 -10.86
C ASN A 60 4.99 8.71 -12.12
N ARG A 61 5.88 7.72 -12.33
CA ARG A 61 6.64 7.61 -13.59
C ARG A 61 5.72 7.36 -14.79
N ALA A 62 4.69 6.53 -14.61
CA ALA A 62 3.72 6.26 -15.67
C ALA A 62 2.72 7.42 -15.86
N ILE A 63 2.25 8.05 -14.77
CA ILE A 63 1.34 9.22 -14.83
C ILE A 63 1.97 10.39 -15.60
N LYS A 64 3.29 10.61 -15.49
CA LYS A 64 4.01 11.62 -16.30
C LYS A 64 3.85 11.43 -17.81
N HIS A 65 3.39 10.27 -18.27
CA HIS A 65 3.22 9.95 -19.69
C HIS A 65 1.75 9.70 -20.03
N SER A 66 0.81 10.09 -19.15
CA SER A 66 -0.64 9.84 -19.25
C SER A 66 -1.22 10.14 -20.62
N ASP A 67 -0.81 11.26 -21.22
CA ASP A 67 -1.38 11.77 -22.48
C ASP A 67 -1.01 10.90 -23.69
N THR A 68 -0.01 10.03 -23.53
CA THR A 68 0.51 9.14 -24.58
C THR A 68 0.40 7.66 -24.20
N LEU A 69 -0.25 7.36 -23.08
CA LEU A 69 -0.30 6.03 -22.50
C LEU A 69 -1.46 5.25 -23.10
N THR A 70 -1.15 4.12 -23.74
CA THR A 70 -2.18 3.19 -24.21
C THR A 70 -2.76 2.41 -23.04
N TYR A 71 -4.04 2.08 -23.10
CA TYR A 71 -4.69 1.24 -22.11
C TYR A 71 -3.93 -0.08 -21.88
N SER A 72 -3.70 -0.40 -20.61
CA SER A 72 -3.09 -1.66 -20.16
C SER A 72 -3.86 -2.19 -18.97
N LEU A 73 -4.49 -3.36 -19.13
CA LEU A 73 -5.21 -4.03 -18.05
C LEU A 73 -4.30 -4.32 -16.85
N LEU A 74 -3.04 -4.68 -17.10
CA LEU A 74 -2.07 -4.94 -16.03
C LEU A 74 -1.75 -3.67 -15.23
N PHE A 75 -1.59 -2.53 -15.92
CA PHE A 75 -1.33 -1.26 -15.24
C PHE A 75 -2.54 -0.78 -14.44
N THR A 76 -3.74 -0.89 -15.00
CA THR A 76 -4.99 -0.60 -14.27
C THR A 76 -5.10 -1.47 -13.01
N HIS A 77 -4.87 -2.78 -13.12
CA HIS A 77 -4.88 -3.68 -11.96
C HIS A 77 -3.82 -3.30 -10.91
N ALA A 78 -2.63 -2.87 -11.36
CA ALA A 78 -1.58 -2.40 -10.46
C ALA A 78 -1.98 -1.10 -9.73
N GLN A 79 -2.64 -0.17 -10.41
CA GLN A 79 -3.20 1.05 -9.82
C GLN A 79 -4.28 0.71 -8.79
N ASP A 80 -5.24 -0.13 -9.14
CA ASP A 80 -6.32 -0.55 -8.23
C ASP A 80 -5.77 -1.20 -6.97
N THR A 81 -4.77 -2.08 -7.11
CA THR A 81 -4.13 -2.76 -6.00
C THR A 81 -3.39 -1.78 -5.09
N LEU A 82 -2.67 -0.81 -5.65
CA LEU A 82 -1.99 0.24 -4.91
C LEU A 82 -2.99 1.08 -4.10
N MET A 83 -3.99 1.65 -4.77
CA MET A 83 -4.94 2.56 -4.13
C MET A 83 -5.81 1.84 -3.08
N ASN A 84 -6.22 0.59 -3.32
CA ASN A 84 -6.93 -0.22 -2.33
C ASN A 84 -6.08 -0.48 -1.08
N THR A 85 -4.78 -0.74 -1.26
CA THR A 85 -3.86 -0.98 -0.14
C THR A 85 -3.58 0.30 0.65
N GLU A 86 -3.46 1.44 -0.03
CA GLU A 86 -3.32 2.76 0.61
C GLU A 86 -4.54 3.11 1.46
N GLU A 87 -5.75 2.92 0.92
CA GLU A 87 -6.99 3.09 1.68
C GLU A 87 -7.05 2.16 2.90
N GLY A 88 -6.60 0.91 2.74
CA GLY A 88 -6.47 -0.04 3.85
C GLY A 88 -5.54 0.47 4.96
N LEU A 89 -4.37 1.02 4.62
CA LEU A 89 -3.46 1.60 5.60
C LEU A 89 -4.09 2.80 6.32
N PHE A 90 -4.71 3.71 5.56
CA PHE A 90 -5.39 4.88 6.11
C PHE A 90 -6.44 4.47 7.15
N LEU A 91 -7.33 3.55 6.79
CA LEU A 91 -8.39 3.08 7.68
C LEU A 91 -7.82 2.41 8.94
N VAL A 92 -6.84 1.53 8.81
CA VAL A 92 -6.22 0.83 9.96
C VAL A 92 -5.56 1.82 10.92
N GLN A 93 -4.81 2.80 10.41
CA GLN A 93 -4.20 3.84 11.25
C GLN A 93 -5.25 4.64 12.04
N HIS A 94 -6.40 4.95 11.43
CA HIS A 94 -7.49 5.64 12.10
C HIS A 94 -8.23 4.75 13.10
N PHE A 95 -8.47 3.47 12.78
CA PHE A 95 -9.09 2.52 13.70
C PHE A 95 -8.25 2.30 14.96
N ILE A 96 -6.92 2.17 14.82
CA ILE A 96 -6.01 2.08 15.98
C ILE A 96 -6.15 3.30 16.90
N LYS A 97 -6.15 4.50 16.31
CA LYS A 97 -6.34 5.74 17.09
C LYS A 97 -7.70 5.77 17.79
N ILE A 98 -8.76 5.28 17.16
CA ILE A 98 -10.11 5.23 17.76
C ILE A 98 -10.13 4.26 18.93
N ILE A 99 -9.62 3.04 18.73
CA ILE A 99 -9.54 1.99 19.76
C ILE A 99 -8.74 2.50 20.97
N ASN A 100 -7.59 3.12 20.73
CA ASN A 100 -6.72 3.64 21.79
C ASN A 100 -7.30 4.88 22.49
N ASN A 101 -8.04 5.75 21.79
CA ASN A 101 -8.53 7.00 22.36
C ASN A 101 -9.91 6.90 23.04
N LYS A 102 -10.82 6.00 22.61
CA LYS A 102 -12.25 6.11 23.00
C LYS A 102 -13.07 4.80 23.12
N LEU A 103 -12.50 3.73 23.66
CA LEU A 103 -13.31 2.72 24.37
C LEU A 103 -13.13 2.85 25.89
N LYS A 104 -13.41 4.06 26.40
CA LYS A 104 -13.65 4.33 27.82
C LYS A 104 -15.15 4.46 28.06
#